data_AF-A0A8B7PA58-F1
#
_entry.id   AF-A0A8B7PA58-F1
#
_cell.length_a   1.000
_cell.length_b   1.000
_cell.length_c   1.000
_cell.angle_alpha   90.00
_cell.angle_beta   90.00
_cell.angle_gamma   90.00
#
_symmetry.space_group_name_H-M   'P 1'
#
loop_
_entity.id
_entity.type
_entity.pdbx_description
1 polymer ?
#
loop_
_entity_poly.entity_id
_entity_poly.type
_entity_poly.pdbx_seq_one_letter_code
_entity_poly.pdbx_strand_id
1 'polypeptide(L)'
;MKFYSLSSEANRPCSIVTFQDTTIMLDCCLDQSPAQHFLPLHLVPSQRASNLAYWTPREADAHLEGELRECSNRVFVDSPPEFKAPAGQLVDFSELDAILVSNYLSILALPYITNETGFRGTVLMTEPTMQLGRLVMKELVEDIERCPKARCSDGWKQCLRLLPAPLCHVRPHAWRRIYTAAGIAEALSYVTIVAYNEAVSICGAVQATAVCSGFSVGSCNWLLQSHQHKVVYLSASSSLTTHPRPLSFSSLRRPDVLIVSSLIHRPASNLDLMMGDLAVRLCRTRPPQQRLRAGAMLHQQYGVQSNGGGRQCRKCDEI
;
A
#
# COMPACT_ATOMS: atom_id res chain seq x y z
N MET A 1 7.54 -26.27 9.63
CA MET A 1 7.21 -24.95 9.07
C MET A 1 5.82 -24.55 9.56
N LYS A 2 5.64 -23.33 10.10
CA LYS A 2 4.30 -22.79 10.40
C LYS A 2 4.07 -21.55 9.52
N PHE A 3 2.83 -21.34 9.11
CA PHE A 3 2.41 -20.21 8.29
C PHE A 3 1.23 -19.51 8.96
N TYR A 4 1.35 -18.21 9.20
CA TYR A 4 0.31 -17.37 9.78
C TYR A 4 0.00 -16.22 8.84
N SER A 5 -1.27 -16.02 8.50
CA SER A 5 -1.69 -14.85 7.75
C SER A 5 -2.17 -13.77 8.71
N LEU A 6 -1.59 -12.57 8.61
CA LEU A 6 -1.97 -11.40 9.42
C LEU A 6 -2.97 -10.50 8.70
N SER A 7 -3.10 -10.65 7.38
CA SER A 7 -4.01 -9.85 6.56
C SER A 7 -5.33 -10.57 6.31
N SER A 8 -6.42 -9.81 6.36
CA SER A 8 -7.75 -10.25 5.93
C SER A 8 -8.00 -10.02 4.42
N GLU A 9 -7.13 -9.26 3.75
CA GLU A 9 -7.29 -8.91 2.32
C GLU A 9 -6.31 -9.69 1.44
N ALA A 10 -6.83 -10.39 0.43
CA ALA A 10 -6.03 -11.22 -0.49
C ALA A 10 -5.00 -10.41 -1.30
N ASN A 11 -5.28 -9.13 -1.58
CA ASN A 11 -4.42 -8.23 -2.37
C ASN A 11 -3.40 -7.45 -1.54
N ARG A 12 -3.47 -7.55 -0.21
CA ARG A 12 -2.53 -6.90 0.70
C ARG A 12 -1.93 -7.97 1.60
N PRO A 13 -1.07 -8.83 1.06
CA PRO A 13 -0.50 -9.92 1.83
C PRO A 13 0.39 -9.39 2.96
N CYS A 14 0.17 -9.93 4.14
CA CYS A 14 1.07 -9.84 5.29
C CYS A 14 1.04 -11.23 5.93
N SER A 15 2.13 -11.96 5.85
CA SER A 15 2.19 -13.33 6.38
C SER A 15 3.48 -13.56 7.14
N ILE A 16 3.46 -14.45 8.12
CA ILE A 16 4.64 -14.86 8.89
C ILE A 16 4.87 -16.35 8.65
N VAL A 17 6.13 -16.69 8.39
CA VAL A 17 6.61 -18.04 8.16
C VAL A 17 7.66 -18.36 9.20
N THR A 18 7.47 -19.46 9.93
CA THR A 18 8.55 -20.05 10.72
C THR A 18 9.18 -21.20 9.95
N PHE A 19 10.48 -21.10 9.71
CA PHE A 19 11.24 -22.05 8.90
C PHE A 19 12.67 -22.20 9.46
N GLN A 20 13.07 -23.42 9.81
CA GLN A 20 14.40 -23.72 10.37
C GLN A 20 14.78 -22.81 11.54
N ASP A 21 13.87 -22.69 12.52
CA ASP A 21 13.98 -21.83 13.70
C ASP A 21 14.14 -20.32 13.42
N THR A 22 13.93 -19.88 12.18
CA THR A 22 13.82 -18.47 11.82
C THR A 22 12.36 -18.07 11.65
N THR A 23 12.01 -16.88 12.12
CA THR A 23 10.69 -16.27 11.96
C THR A 23 10.78 -15.12 10.96
N ILE A 24 10.19 -15.32 9.79
CA ILE A 24 10.30 -14.42 8.64
C ILE A 24 8.92 -13.85 8.30
N MET A 25 8.81 -12.53 8.20
CA MET A 25 7.62 -11.88 7.67
C MET A 25 7.74 -11.71 6.15
N LEU A 26 6.70 -12.12 5.43
CA LEU A 26 6.54 -11.97 3.99
C LEU A 26 5.57 -10.82 3.71
N ASP A 27 6.09 -9.73 3.17
CA ASP A 27 5.40 -8.47 2.87
C ASP A 27 4.78 -7.78 4.11
N CYS A 28 4.83 -6.45 4.14
CA CYS A 28 4.20 -5.60 5.16
C CYS A 28 3.31 -4.53 4.50
N CYS A 29 2.23 -4.98 3.89
CA CYS A 29 1.21 -4.12 3.29
C CYS A 29 0.42 -3.31 4.34
N LEU A 30 0.08 -2.07 3.98
CA LEU A 30 -0.82 -1.21 4.76
C LEU A 30 -2.25 -1.33 4.22
N ASP A 31 -3.21 -1.66 5.09
CA ASP A 31 -4.63 -1.70 4.72
C ASP A 31 -5.23 -0.29 4.77
N GLN A 32 -5.63 0.21 3.60
CA GLN A 32 -6.24 1.53 3.39
C GLN A 32 -7.77 1.46 3.26
N SER A 33 -8.39 0.28 3.44
CA SER A 33 -9.86 0.18 3.50
C SER A 33 -10.49 1.10 4.54
N PRO A 34 -9.87 1.37 5.71
CA PRO A 34 -10.44 2.31 6.69
C PRO A 34 -10.61 3.73 6.15
N ALA A 35 -9.72 4.18 5.26
CA ALA A 35 -9.77 5.51 4.67
C ALA A 35 -11.08 5.79 3.91
N GLN A 36 -11.79 4.74 3.45
CA GLN A 36 -13.09 4.86 2.77
C GLN A 36 -14.24 5.31 3.68
N HIS A 37 -14.04 5.30 5.00
CA HIS A 37 -15.00 5.77 5.99
C HIS A 37 -14.83 7.26 6.34
N PHE A 38 -13.75 7.88 5.88
CA PHE A 38 -13.44 9.28 6.13
C PHE A 38 -13.84 10.13 4.92
N LEU A 39 -14.11 11.41 5.17
CA LEU A 39 -14.29 12.36 4.09
C LEU A 39 -12.95 12.57 3.34
N PRO A 40 -12.99 12.69 2.00
CA PRO A 40 -11.79 12.92 1.23
C PRO A 40 -11.08 14.20 1.65
N LEU A 41 -9.76 14.15 1.63
CA LEU A 41 -8.92 15.33 1.77
C LEU A 41 -8.97 16.11 0.46
N HIS A 42 -9.25 17.40 0.56
CA HIS A 42 -9.43 18.28 -0.60
C HIS A 42 -8.25 19.24 -0.71
N LEU A 43 -7.40 19.04 -1.71
CA LEU A 43 -6.31 19.98 -2.04
C LEU A 43 -6.86 21.37 -2.39
N VAL A 44 -8.04 21.41 -3.00
CA VAL A 44 -8.77 22.64 -3.31
C VAL A 44 -10.07 22.66 -2.52
N PRO A 45 -10.34 23.71 -1.71
CA PRO A 45 -11.57 23.82 -0.95
C PRO A 45 -12.81 23.65 -1.84
N SER A 46 -13.69 22.72 -1.47
CA SER A 46 -14.95 22.48 -2.16
C SER A 46 -16.10 23.00 -1.31
N GLN A 47 -16.87 23.96 -1.83
CA GLN A 47 -18.09 24.45 -1.17
C GLN A 47 -19.10 23.33 -0.93
N ARG A 48 -19.15 22.34 -1.83
CA ARG A 48 -20.03 21.17 -1.66
C ARG A 48 -19.61 20.31 -0.46
N ALA A 49 -18.31 20.14 -0.23
CA ALA A 49 -17.80 19.38 0.89
C ALA A 49 -17.94 20.14 2.22
N SER A 50 -17.69 21.46 2.21
CA SER A 50 -17.83 22.29 3.41
C SER A 50 -19.28 22.41 3.88
N ASN A 51 -20.24 22.37 2.96
CA ASN A 51 -21.67 22.52 3.24
C ASN A 51 -22.38 21.19 3.55
N LEU A 52 -21.64 20.08 3.66
CA LEU A 52 -22.22 18.80 4.10
C LEU A 52 -22.80 18.96 5.52
N ALA A 53 -24.03 18.46 5.69
CA ALA A 53 -24.72 18.50 6.96
C ALA A 53 -24.00 17.64 8.00
N TYR A 54 -23.95 18.15 9.23
CA TYR A 54 -23.51 17.36 10.37
C TYR A 54 -24.53 16.29 10.68
N TRP A 55 -24.04 15.11 10.99
CA TRP A 55 -24.86 13.98 11.39
C TRP A 55 -24.66 13.72 12.88
N THR A 56 -25.75 13.63 13.62
CA THR A 56 -25.74 13.25 15.03
C THR A 56 -26.75 12.13 15.26
N PRO A 57 -26.41 11.09 16.03
CA PRO A 57 -27.40 10.10 16.43
C PRO A 57 -28.50 10.77 17.27
N ARG A 58 -29.76 10.37 17.07
CA ARG A 58 -30.90 10.93 17.82
C ARG A 58 -30.82 10.70 19.33
N GLU A 59 -30.07 9.67 19.75
CA GLU A 59 -29.89 9.23 21.13
C GLU A 59 -28.49 9.58 21.69
N ALA A 60 -27.66 10.29 20.94
CA ALA A 60 -26.28 10.56 21.37
C ALA A 60 -26.12 11.87 22.13
N ASP A 61 -25.17 11.84 23.06
CA ASP A 61 -24.65 13.00 23.76
C ASP A 61 -24.12 14.07 22.80
N ALA A 62 -24.18 15.34 23.25
CA ALA A 62 -23.62 16.51 22.57
C ALA A 62 -22.11 16.40 22.21
N HIS A 63 -21.43 15.34 22.65
CA HIS A 63 -20.01 15.07 22.39
C HIS A 63 -19.67 14.65 20.95
N LEU A 64 -20.65 14.24 20.12
CA LEU A 64 -20.40 13.87 18.71
C LEU A 64 -20.58 15.06 17.74
N GLU A 65 -20.88 16.26 18.26
CA GLU A 65 -21.14 17.42 17.42
C GLU A 65 -19.93 17.80 16.55
N GLY A 66 -20.12 17.66 15.24
CA GLY A 66 -19.13 18.06 14.25
C GLY A 66 -18.09 17.01 13.89
N GLU A 67 -18.16 15.80 14.44
CA GLU A 67 -17.26 14.70 14.08
C GLU A 67 -17.70 13.95 12.81
N LEU A 68 -19.01 13.91 12.56
CA LEU A 68 -19.64 13.10 11.53
C LEU A 68 -20.42 13.97 10.55
N ARG A 69 -20.36 13.61 9.27
CA ARG A 69 -21.14 14.26 8.21
C ARG A 69 -21.88 13.26 7.36
N GLU A 70 -23.01 13.68 6.83
CA GLU A 70 -23.83 12.87 5.94
C GLU A 70 -23.68 13.32 4.48
N CYS A 71 -23.50 12.35 3.58
CA CYS A 71 -23.57 12.55 2.14
C CYS A 71 -24.25 11.36 1.49
N SER A 72 -25.34 11.60 0.74
CA SER A 72 -26.07 10.57 0.00
C SER A 72 -26.48 9.37 0.86
N ASN A 73 -27.09 9.63 2.03
CA ASN A 73 -27.52 8.63 3.02
C ASN A 73 -26.38 7.75 3.58
N ARG A 74 -25.13 8.23 3.49
CA ARG A 74 -23.97 7.57 4.09
C ARG A 74 -23.27 8.55 5.03
N VAL A 75 -22.90 8.04 6.19
CA VAL A 75 -22.18 8.81 7.22
C VAL A 75 -20.68 8.60 7.05
N PHE A 76 -19.94 9.70 7.10
CA PHE A 76 -18.50 9.75 6.99
C PHE A 76 -17.91 10.49 8.19
N VAL A 77 -16.69 10.11 8.55
CA VAL A 77 -15.91 10.77 9.60
C VAL A 77 -15.20 11.99 9.03
N ASP A 78 -15.40 13.16 9.62
CA ASP A 78 -14.71 14.41 9.26
C ASP A 78 -13.42 14.55 10.09
N SER A 79 -12.45 13.68 9.81
CA SER A 79 -11.15 13.59 10.49
C SER A 79 -10.10 13.16 9.46
N PRO A 80 -8.78 13.32 9.73
CA PRO A 80 -7.76 12.73 8.86
C PRO A 80 -7.98 11.22 8.74
N PRO A 81 -7.74 10.63 7.55
CA PRO A 81 -7.94 9.21 7.33
C PRO A 81 -6.99 8.39 8.20
N GLU A 82 -7.50 7.25 8.67
CA GLU A 82 -6.72 6.26 9.39
C GLU A 82 -6.52 5.02 8.53
N PHE A 83 -5.55 4.19 8.93
CA PHE A 83 -5.11 3.00 8.23
C PHE A 83 -5.04 1.83 9.20
N LYS A 84 -5.11 0.62 8.68
CA LYS A 84 -4.97 -0.60 9.49
C LYS A 84 -3.61 -1.23 9.20
N ALA A 85 -2.74 -1.18 10.19
CA ALA A 85 -1.45 -1.87 10.16
C ALA A 85 -1.65 -3.37 10.49
N PRO A 86 -0.73 -4.26 10.05
CA PRO A 86 -0.70 -5.66 10.47
C PRO A 86 -0.64 -5.75 12.00
N ALA A 87 -1.57 -6.49 12.61
CA ALA A 87 -1.70 -6.55 14.06
C ALA A 87 -0.84 -7.69 14.65
N GLY A 88 -0.01 -7.36 15.64
CA GLY A 88 0.82 -8.31 16.40
C GLY A 88 0.07 -9.10 17.50
N GLN A 89 -1.26 -9.16 17.47
CA GLN A 89 -2.02 -9.91 18.48
C GLN A 89 -1.75 -11.42 18.44
N LEU A 90 -1.31 -11.92 17.28
CA LEU A 90 -0.98 -13.33 17.07
C LEU A 90 0.52 -13.61 17.15
N VAL A 91 1.36 -12.61 16.91
CA VAL A 91 2.83 -12.76 16.83
C VAL A 91 3.49 -11.51 17.38
N ASP A 92 4.44 -11.69 18.30
CA ASP A 92 5.31 -10.61 18.74
C ASP A 92 6.33 -10.30 17.63
N PHE A 93 6.28 -9.06 17.13
CA PHE A 93 7.18 -8.61 16.08
C PHE A 93 8.62 -8.42 16.57
N SER A 94 8.87 -8.40 17.88
CA SER A 94 10.22 -8.38 18.45
C SER A 94 11.00 -9.67 18.17
N GLU A 95 10.30 -10.79 17.94
CA GLU A 95 10.86 -12.11 17.61
C GLU A 95 11.13 -12.31 16.11
N LEU A 96 10.80 -11.33 15.26
CA LEU A 96 11.06 -11.44 13.83
C LEU A 96 12.55 -11.28 13.52
N ASP A 97 13.11 -12.28 12.84
CA ASP A 97 14.50 -12.25 12.35
C ASP A 97 14.64 -11.40 11.09
N ALA A 98 13.64 -11.48 10.20
CA ALA A 98 13.66 -10.76 8.93
C ALA A 98 12.28 -10.41 8.39
N ILE A 99 12.21 -9.32 7.63
CA ILE A 99 11.05 -8.92 6.81
C ILE A 99 11.48 -8.93 5.35
N LEU A 100 10.79 -9.69 4.50
CA LEU A 100 11.04 -9.76 3.07
C LEU A 100 9.98 -8.95 2.33
N VAL A 101 10.41 -7.91 1.60
CA VAL A 101 9.50 -7.03 0.86
C VAL A 101 9.61 -7.27 -0.63
N SER A 102 8.49 -7.62 -1.24
CA SER A 102 8.43 -8.09 -2.63
C SER A 102 8.16 -6.99 -3.64
N ASN A 103 7.49 -5.91 -3.25
CA ASN A 103 7.18 -4.78 -4.12
C ASN A 103 7.02 -3.48 -3.31
N TYR A 104 7.03 -2.35 -4.00
CA TYR A 104 7.02 -1.01 -3.38
C TYR A 104 5.71 -0.65 -2.65
N LEU A 105 4.61 -1.36 -2.89
CA LEU A 105 3.35 -1.19 -2.14
C LEU A 105 3.30 -2.09 -0.89
N SER A 106 4.15 -3.10 -0.83
CA SER A 106 4.23 -4.08 0.26
C SER A 106 5.17 -3.64 1.39
N ILE A 107 5.66 -2.40 1.34
CA ILE A 107 6.50 -1.79 2.39
C ILE A 107 5.70 -0.81 3.27
N LEU A 108 4.47 -0.46 2.88
CA LEU A 108 3.79 0.71 3.43
C LEU A 108 3.47 0.62 4.92
N ALA A 109 3.42 -0.59 5.50
CA ALA A 109 3.23 -0.74 6.94
C ALA A 109 4.55 -0.83 7.74
N LEU A 110 5.71 -0.79 7.07
CA LEU A 110 7.02 -0.97 7.71
C LEU A 110 7.26 -0.01 8.89
N PRO A 111 6.95 1.30 8.81
CA PRO A 111 7.20 2.21 9.93
C PRO A 111 6.41 1.88 11.19
N TYR A 112 5.21 1.28 11.07
CA TYR A 112 4.45 0.83 12.24
C TYR A 112 5.11 -0.34 12.93
N ILE A 113 5.77 -1.22 12.17
CA ILE A 113 6.44 -2.40 12.71
C ILE A 113 7.77 -1.99 13.34
N THR A 114 8.63 -1.30 12.61
CA THR A 114 9.97 -0.96 13.10
C THR A 114 9.92 -0.05 14.33
N ASN A 115 9.02 0.94 14.35
CA ASN A 115 9.06 2.00 15.35
C ASN A 115 8.18 1.72 16.57
N GLU A 116 7.11 0.90 16.45
CA GLU A 116 6.14 0.68 17.55
C GLU A 116 6.27 -0.69 18.23
N THR A 117 6.93 -1.68 17.61
CA THR A 117 6.83 -3.09 18.06
C THR A 117 8.16 -3.68 18.54
N GLY A 118 9.23 -2.88 18.62
CA GLY A 118 10.53 -3.32 19.11
C GLY A 118 11.26 -4.30 18.19
N PHE A 119 10.96 -4.27 16.88
CA PHE A 119 11.62 -5.08 15.85
C PHE A 119 13.15 -4.88 15.85
N ARG A 120 13.90 -5.98 15.79
CA ARG A 120 15.38 -5.99 15.80
C ARG A 120 16.02 -6.72 14.62
N GLY A 121 15.19 -7.32 13.77
CA GLY A 121 15.65 -8.06 12.61
C GLY A 121 16.13 -7.16 11.47
N THR A 122 16.33 -7.76 10.30
CA THR A 122 16.71 -7.04 9.07
C THR A 122 15.57 -7.02 8.06
N VAL A 123 15.47 -5.96 7.26
CA VAL A 123 14.47 -5.85 6.19
C VAL A 123 15.17 -6.05 4.85
N LEU A 124 14.82 -7.09 4.11
CA LEU A 124 15.41 -7.39 2.81
C LEU A 124 14.49 -6.92 1.68
N MET A 125 15.05 -6.16 0.74
CA MET A 125 14.34 -5.75 -0.48
C MET A 125 15.32 -5.34 -1.58
N THR A 126 14.83 -5.23 -2.81
CA THR A 126 15.63 -4.71 -3.92
C THR A 126 15.73 -3.18 -3.85
N GLU A 127 16.83 -2.62 -4.38
CA GLU A 127 17.06 -1.17 -4.40
C GLU A 127 15.90 -0.38 -5.03
N PRO A 128 15.36 -0.76 -6.22
CA PRO A 128 14.27 0.02 -6.81
C PRO A 128 12.99 -0.04 -5.99
N THR A 129 12.74 -1.16 -5.30
CA THR A 129 11.59 -1.31 -4.39
C THR A 129 11.72 -0.37 -3.19
N MET A 130 12.91 -0.25 -2.61
CA MET A 130 13.17 0.68 -1.50
C MET A 130 12.96 2.14 -1.94
N GLN A 131 13.53 2.54 -3.07
CA GLN A 131 13.44 3.92 -3.56
C GLN A 131 11.99 4.31 -3.91
N LEU A 132 11.27 3.45 -4.64
CA LEU A 132 9.86 3.69 -4.96
C LEU A 132 8.98 3.67 -3.72
N GLY A 133 9.22 2.73 -2.82
CA GLY A 133 8.53 2.63 -1.54
C GLY A 133 8.68 3.91 -0.72
N ARG A 134 9.91 4.43 -0.60
CA ARG A 134 10.20 5.69 0.07
C ARG A 134 9.44 6.87 -0.52
N LEU A 135 9.34 6.94 -1.86
CA LEU A 135 8.60 8.01 -2.54
C LEU A 135 7.10 7.93 -2.23
N VAL A 136 6.50 6.74 -2.34
CA VAL A 136 5.08 6.54 -2.05
C VAL A 136 4.77 6.82 -0.57
N MET A 137 5.63 6.38 0.36
CA MET A 137 5.46 6.67 1.78
C MET A 137 5.52 8.18 2.07
N LYS A 138 6.44 8.91 1.44
CA LYS A 138 6.55 10.37 1.60
C LYS A 138 5.34 11.09 1.01
N GLU A 139 4.93 10.72 -0.19
CA GLU A 139 3.76 11.30 -0.86
C GLU A 139 2.49 11.10 -0.02
N LEU A 140 2.29 9.92 0.55
CA LEU A 140 1.16 9.63 1.44
C LEU A 140 1.14 10.53 2.69
N VAL A 141 2.30 10.80 3.27
CA VAL A 141 2.42 11.73 4.42
C VAL A 141 2.16 13.16 3.97
N GLU A 142 2.81 13.61 2.89
CA GLU A 142 2.65 14.95 2.35
C GLU A 142 1.19 15.25 1.96
N ASP A 143 0.48 14.30 1.36
CA ASP A 143 -0.91 14.49 0.96
C ASP A 143 -1.83 14.71 2.17
N ILE A 144 -1.56 14.02 3.28
CA ILE A 144 -2.31 14.19 4.53
C ILE A 144 -1.96 15.52 5.21
N GLU A 145 -0.66 15.89 5.22
CA GLU A 145 -0.18 17.14 5.81
C GLU A 145 -0.57 18.39 5.02
N ARG A 146 -0.69 18.30 3.70
CA ARG A 146 -1.13 19.42 2.83
C ARG A 146 -2.57 19.82 3.06
N CYS A 147 -3.41 18.88 3.50
CA CYS A 147 -4.85 19.09 3.68
C CYS A 147 -5.29 18.78 5.12
N PRO A 148 -4.76 19.47 6.13
CA PRO A 148 -5.03 19.13 7.52
C PRO A 148 -6.50 19.41 7.84
N LYS A 149 -7.18 18.43 8.41
CA LYS A 149 -8.52 18.64 9.00
C LYS A 149 -8.36 19.39 10.32
N ALA A 150 -9.24 20.36 10.55
CA ALA A 150 -9.21 21.19 11.75
C ALA A 150 -9.46 20.41 13.06
N ARG A 151 -10.12 19.25 12.96
CA ARG A 151 -10.44 18.38 14.08
C ARG A 151 -9.88 16.98 13.84
N CYS A 152 -9.37 16.40 14.92
CA CYS A 152 -9.10 14.96 15.00
C CYS A 152 -10.19 14.35 15.86
N SER A 153 -11.08 13.61 15.24
CA SER A 153 -12.32 13.13 15.84
C SER A 153 -12.15 11.67 16.28
N ASP A 154 -12.30 11.41 17.58
CA ASP A 154 -12.15 10.08 18.17
C ASP A 154 -13.39 9.65 18.98
N GLY A 155 -14.33 10.57 19.28
CA GLY A 155 -15.52 10.29 20.07
C GLY A 155 -16.45 9.27 19.41
N TRP A 156 -16.59 9.35 18.08
CA TRP A 156 -17.40 8.42 17.29
C TRP A 156 -17.01 6.95 17.46
N LYS A 157 -15.73 6.67 17.78
CA LYS A 157 -15.22 5.31 18.00
C LYS A 157 -15.84 4.65 19.24
N GLN A 158 -16.30 5.44 20.21
CA GLN A 158 -16.95 4.94 21.44
C GLN A 158 -18.43 4.64 21.21
N CYS A 159 -19.04 5.27 20.21
CA CYS A 159 -20.47 5.22 19.94
C CYS A 159 -20.85 4.35 18.73
N LEU A 160 -20.00 3.40 18.32
CA LEU A 160 -20.17 2.59 17.09
C LEU A 160 -21.57 1.96 16.96
N ARG A 161 -22.17 1.53 18.08
CA ARG A 161 -23.50 0.91 18.10
C ARG A 161 -24.62 1.83 17.62
N LEU A 162 -24.44 3.15 17.77
CA LEU A 162 -25.41 4.16 17.37
C LEU A 162 -25.22 4.61 15.91
N LEU A 163 -24.12 4.23 15.26
CA LEU A 163 -23.80 4.66 13.90
C LEU A 163 -24.52 3.79 12.86
N PRO A 164 -24.87 4.33 11.69
CA PRO A 164 -25.41 3.53 10.60
C PRO A 164 -24.31 2.67 9.96
N ALA A 165 -24.73 1.64 9.22
CA ALA A 165 -23.81 0.85 8.40
C ALA A 165 -23.17 1.75 7.32
N PRO A 166 -21.88 1.54 6.96
CA PRO A 166 -21.01 0.45 7.41
C PRO A 166 -20.26 0.72 8.73
N LEU A 167 -20.35 1.93 9.31
CA LEU A 167 -19.52 2.34 10.46
C LEU A 167 -19.77 1.49 11.71
N CYS A 168 -20.99 1.03 11.97
CA CYS A 168 -21.29 0.20 13.15
C CYS A 168 -20.60 -1.17 13.17
N HIS A 169 -20.09 -1.65 12.02
CA HIS A 169 -19.46 -2.96 11.90
C HIS A 169 -17.92 -2.91 11.88
N VAL A 170 -17.34 -1.71 11.92
CA VAL A 170 -15.88 -1.53 11.86
C VAL A 170 -15.21 -1.74 13.22
N ARG A 171 -13.89 -1.94 13.21
CA ARG A 171 -13.05 -2.05 14.42
C ARG A 171 -12.02 -0.92 14.47
N PRO A 172 -12.42 0.31 14.84
CA PRO A 172 -11.59 1.49 14.68
C PRO A 172 -10.42 1.56 15.68
N HIS A 173 -10.46 0.83 16.79
CA HIS A 173 -9.35 0.78 17.75
C HIS A 173 -8.07 0.13 17.18
N ALA A 174 -8.20 -0.65 16.11
CA ALA A 174 -7.08 -1.22 15.36
C ALA A 174 -6.53 -0.25 14.31
N TRP A 175 -7.19 0.89 14.08
CA TRP A 175 -6.76 1.87 13.10
C TRP A 175 -5.71 2.81 13.70
N ARG A 176 -4.83 3.32 12.85
CA ARG A 176 -3.70 4.18 13.18
C ARG A 176 -3.65 5.33 12.20
N ARG A 177 -3.22 6.49 12.67
CA ARG A 177 -2.92 7.63 11.78
C ARG A 177 -1.67 7.33 10.97
N ILE A 178 -1.44 8.09 9.91
CA ILE A 178 -0.21 7.95 9.11
C ILE A 178 1.03 8.24 9.98
N TYR A 179 2.12 7.50 9.74
CA TYR A 179 3.43 7.78 10.33
C TYR A 179 4.01 9.11 9.82
N THR A 180 5.11 9.56 10.43
CA THR A 180 5.79 10.82 10.08
C THR A 180 6.95 10.62 9.11
N ALA A 181 7.43 11.70 8.50
CA ALA A 181 8.63 11.67 7.65
C ALA A 181 9.89 11.17 8.39
N ALA A 182 10.03 11.49 9.68
CA ALA A 182 11.10 10.96 10.53
C ALA A 182 10.95 9.45 10.74
N GLY A 183 9.72 8.98 10.98
CA GLY A 183 9.43 7.56 11.13
C GLY A 183 9.76 6.75 9.86
N ILE A 184 9.59 7.33 8.67
CA ILE A 184 10.01 6.69 7.41
C ILE A 184 11.54 6.54 7.37
N ALA A 185 12.29 7.58 7.75
CA ALA A 185 13.74 7.55 7.70
C ALA A 185 14.32 6.50 8.68
N GLU A 186 13.75 6.42 9.88
CA GLU A 186 14.09 5.40 10.88
C GLU A 186 13.77 3.99 10.37
N ALA A 187 12.57 3.75 9.85
CA ALA A 187 12.16 2.45 9.33
C ALA A 187 13.08 1.96 8.19
N LEU A 188 13.49 2.87 7.30
CA LEU A 188 14.38 2.55 6.19
C LEU A 188 15.82 2.25 6.64
N SER A 189 16.22 2.62 7.86
CA SER A 189 17.56 2.31 8.38
C SER A 189 17.77 0.81 8.65
N TYR A 190 16.68 0.04 8.80
CA TYR A 190 16.70 -1.42 8.95
C TYR A 190 16.86 -2.16 7.62
N VAL A 191 16.85 -1.45 6.49
CA VAL A 191 16.82 -2.06 5.16
C VAL A 191 18.22 -2.48 4.72
N THR A 192 18.35 -3.76 4.38
CA THR A 192 19.48 -4.31 3.65
C THR A 192 19.06 -4.54 2.20
N ILE A 193 19.79 -3.92 1.28
CA ILE A 193 19.52 -3.99 -0.15
C ILE A 193 20.01 -5.35 -0.68
N VAL A 194 19.17 -6.03 -1.46
CA VAL A 194 19.47 -7.33 -2.06
C VAL A 194 19.36 -7.24 -3.57
N ALA A 195 20.41 -7.62 -4.29
CA ALA A 195 20.38 -7.73 -5.74
C ALA A 195 19.61 -8.97 -6.20
N TYR A 196 19.16 -8.96 -7.46
CA TYR A 196 18.52 -10.15 -8.01
C TYR A 196 19.50 -11.32 -8.09
N ASN A 197 19.03 -12.50 -7.66
CA ASN A 197 19.79 -13.75 -7.57
C ASN A 197 20.97 -13.72 -6.58
N GLU A 198 21.05 -12.71 -5.72
CA GLU A 198 21.96 -12.69 -4.58
C GLU A 198 21.35 -13.51 -3.44
N ALA A 199 22.13 -14.42 -2.87
CA ALA A 199 21.71 -15.23 -1.72
C ALA A 199 22.22 -14.59 -0.43
N VAL A 200 21.29 -14.11 0.40
CA VAL A 200 21.57 -13.48 1.70
C VAL A 200 21.19 -14.45 2.81
N SER A 201 22.09 -14.69 3.75
CA SER A 201 21.84 -15.58 4.88
C SER A 201 21.09 -14.86 6.00
N ILE A 202 19.95 -15.40 6.40
CA ILE A 202 19.15 -14.98 7.56
C ILE A 202 19.54 -15.90 8.72
N CYS A 203 20.13 -15.31 9.75
CA CYS A 203 20.55 -16.00 10.99
C CYS A 203 21.42 -17.26 10.77
N GLY A 204 22.10 -17.39 9.62
CA GLY A 204 22.92 -18.56 9.29
C GLY A 204 22.14 -19.83 8.89
N ALA A 205 20.82 -19.85 9.05
CA ALA A 205 19.99 -21.05 8.88
C ALA A 205 19.24 -21.09 7.54
N VAL A 206 18.86 -19.93 7.01
CA VAL A 206 18.03 -19.80 5.81
C VAL A 206 18.66 -18.81 4.84
N GLN A 207 18.80 -19.19 3.57
CA GLN A 207 19.21 -18.30 2.50
C GLN A 207 17.98 -17.71 1.81
N ALA A 208 17.88 -16.39 1.78
CA ALA A 208 16.88 -15.65 1.04
C ALA A 208 17.47 -15.12 -0.28
N THR A 209 16.77 -15.36 -1.38
CA THR A 209 17.17 -14.87 -2.71
C THR A 209 16.01 -14.17 -3.39
N ALA A 210 16.24 -12.92 -3.81
CA ALA A 210 15.27 -12.15 -4.57
C ALA A 210 15.33 -12.51 -6.06
N VAL A 211 14.21 -12.91 -6.66
CA VAL A 211 14.10 -13.26 -8.06
C VAL A 211 13.06 -12.39 -8.74
N CYS A 212 13.31 -11.88 -9.94
CA CYS A 212 12.39 -10.95 -10.61
C CYS A 212 10.99 -11.54 -10.82
N SER A 213 9.95 -10.79 -10.43
CA SER A 213 8.54 -11.21 -10.56
C SER A 213 7.85 -10.73 -11.85
N GLY A 214 8.48 -9.82 -12.59
CA GLY A 214 7.94 -9.25 -13.84
C GLY A 214 6.71 -8.35 -13.66
N PHE A 215 6.32 -7.99 -12.42
CA PHE A 215 5.10 -7.25 -12.13
C PHE A 215 5.28 -5.73 -12.05
N SER A 216 6.37 -5.23 -11.44
CA SER A 216 6.69 -3.81 -11.38
C SER A 216 8.19 -3.60 -11.32
N VAL A 217 8.64 -2.35 -11.45
CA VAL A 217 10.06 -2.02 -11.25
C VAL A 217 10.49 -2.43 -9.84
N GLY A 218 11.57 -3.20 -9.74
CA GLY A 218 12.09 -3.72 -8.47
C GLY A 218 11.36 -4.94 -7.89
N SER A 219 10.21 -5.35 -8.45
CA SER A 219 9.42 -6.41 -7.82
C SER A 219 10.10 -7.77 -7.90
N CYS A 220 10.04 -8.51 -6.80
CA CYS A 220 10.65 -9.82 -6.65
C CYS A 220 9.70 -10.85 -6.05
N ASN A 221 10.05 -12.11 -6.30
CA ASN A 221 9.60 -13.28 -5.58
C ASN A 221 10.76 -13.75 -4.70
N TRP A 222 10.44 -14.25 -3.52
CA TRP A 222 11.46 -14.67 -2.55
C TRP A 222 11.64 -16.19 -2.60
N LEU A 223 12.88 -16.63 -2.76
CA LEU A 223 13.28 -18.02 -2.58
C LEU A 223 13.92 -18.14 -1.20
N LEU A 224 13.39 -19.03 -0.37
CA LEU A 224 13.93 -19.37 0.93
C LEU A 224 14.47 -20.79 0.88
N GLN A 225 15.78 -20.92 1.02
CA GLN A 225 16.47 -22.20 0.89
C GLN A 225 17.20 -22.52 2.20
N SER A 226 16.95 -23.72 2.71
CA SER A 226 17.81 -24.37 3.70
C SER A 226 18.56 -25.51 3.01
N HIS A 227 19.35 -26.30 3.74
CA HIS A 227 20.15 -27.39 3.18
C HIS A 227 19.33 -28.45 2.45
N GLN A 228 18.08 -28.68 2.88
CA GLN A 228 17.23 -29.75 2.36
C GLN A 228 15.88 -29.27 1.80
N HIS A 229 15.50 -28.02 2.06
CA HIS A 229 14.16 -27.53 1.75
C HIS A 229 14.21 -26.20 1.02
N LYS A 230 13.33 -26.06 0.03
CA LYS A 230 13.13 -24.88 -0.80
C LYS A 230 11.67 -24.42 -0.70
N VAL A 231 11.48 -23.26 -0.11
CA VAL A 231 10.20 -22.55 -0.07
C VAL A 231 10.25 -21.39 -1.06
N VAL A 232 9.18 -21.22 -1.83
CA VAL A 232 9.06 -20.11 -2.79
C VAL A 232 7.85 -19.28 -2.42
N TYR A 233 8.06 -17.98 -2.25
CA TYR A 233 7.02 -16.99 -2.09
C TYR A 233 6.82 -16.23 -3.41
N LEU A 234 5.70 -16.52 -4.06
CA LEU A 234 5.21 -15.79 -5.23
C LEU A 234 4.33 -14.64 -4.77
N SER A 235 4.90 -13.43 -4.83
CA SER A 235 4.13 -12.19 -4.71
C SER A 235 3.51 -11.84 -6.07
N ALA A 236 2.98 -10.63 -6.19
CA ALA A 236 2.45 -10.10 -7.45
C ALA A 236 3.46 -10.34 -8.58
N SER A 237 3.05 -11.19 -9.54
CA SER A 237 3.87 -11.69 -10.63
C SER A 237 3.11 -11.58 -11.94
N SER A 238 3.80 -11.23 -13.01
CA SER A 238 3.22 -11.12 -14.36
C SER A 238 4.09 -11.83 -15.37
N SER A 239 3.47 -12.65 -16.23
CA SER A 239 4.12 -13.25 -17.39
C SER A 239 4.08 -12.34 -18.63
N LEU A 240 3.35 -11.22 -18.57
CA LEU A 240 3.28 -10.24 -19.65
C LEU A 240 4.56 -9.39 -19.65
N THR A 241 5.05 -9.04 -20.84
CA THR A 241 6.25 -8.20 -21.02
C THR A 241 5.89 -6.72 -20.86
N THR A 242 5.37 -6.32 -19.70
CA THR A 242 5.03 -4.92 -19.41
C THR A 242 6.17 -4.16 -18.73
N HIS A 243 7.24 -4.85 -18.33
CA HIS A 243 8.37 -4.29 -17.59
C HIS A 243 9.73 -4.73 -18.16
N PRO A 244 10.82 -4.00 -17.86
CA PRO A 244 12.13 -4.21 -18.50
C PRO A 244 12.75 -5.59 -18.27
N ARG A 245 12.37 -6.27 -17.18
CA ARG A 245 12.87 -7.61 -16.84
C ARG A 245 11.69 -8.58 -16.65
N PRO A 246 11.63 -9.69 -17.40
CA PRO A 246 10.55 -10.66 -17.29
C PRO A 246 10.67 -11.52 -16.03
N LEU A 247 9.55 -12.18 -15.67
CA LEU A 247 9.48 -13.18 -14.61
C LEU A 247 10.48 -14.33 -14.85
N SER A 248 11.27 -14.67 -13.84
CA SER A 248 12.24 -15.78 -13.92
C SER A 248 11.62 -17.12 -13.53
N PHE A 249 11.28 -17.94 -14.53
CA PHE A 249 10.66 -19.25 -14.30
C PHE A 249 11.64 -20.34 -13.82
N SER A 250 12.92 -20.25 -14.16
CA SER A 250 13.91 -21.28 -13.83
C SER A 250 14.10 -21.44 -12.32
N SER A 251 14.22 -20.31 -11.61
CA SER A 251 14.41 -20.26 -10.16
C SER A 251 13.19 -20.80 -9.39
N LEU A 252 12.00 -20.77 -10.00
CA LEU A 252 10.74 -21.19 -9.37
C LEU A 252 10.46 -22.70 -9.49
N ARG A 253 11.32 -23.47 -10.18
CA ARG A 253 11.09 -24.90 -10.40
C ARG A 253 11.28 -25.71 -9.12
N ARG A 254 10.44 -26.74 -8.96
CA ARG A 254 10.50 -27.79 -7.91
C ARG A 254 10.68 -27.22 -6.49
N PRO A 255 9.79 -26.33 -6.00
CA PRO A 255 9.76 -25.98 -4.59
C PRO A 255 9.12 -27.12 -3.77
N ASP A 256 9.56 -27.30 -2.53
CA ASP A 256 8.85 -28.16 -1.57
C ASP A 256 7.54 -27.50 -1.12
N VAL A 257 7.56 -26.17 -0.97
CA VAL A 257 6.39 -25.36 -0.62
C VAL A 257 6.32 -24.13 -1.52
N LEU A 258 5.16 -23.91 -2.13
CA LEU A 258 4.85 -22.73 -2.92
C LEU A 258 3.76 -21.92 -2.22
N ILE A 259 4.11 -20.72 -1.75
CA ILE A 259 3.17 -19.75 -1.20
C ILE A 259 2.86 -18.75 -2.30
N VAL A 260 1.58 -18.58 -2.64
CA VAL A 260 1.14 -17.65 -3.68
C VAL A 260 0.25 -16.58 -3.05
N SER A 261 0.53 -15.32 -3.35
CA SER A 261 -0.24 -14.16 -2.88
C SER A 261 -0.60 -13.21 -4.02
N SER A 262 -1.42 -12.19 -3.71
CA SER A 262 -1.74 -11.08 -4.63
C SER A 262 -2.34 -11.54 -5.97
N LEU A 263 -3.32 -12.44 -5.91
CA LEU A 263 -3.99 -12.98 -7.09
C LEU A 263 -4.98 -11.97 -7.71
N ILE A 264 -5.08 -11.98 -9.04
CA ILE A 264 -6.06 -11.16 -9.76
C ILE A 264 -7.49 -11.64 -9.45
N HIS A 265 -8.35 -10.73 -9.01
CA HIS A 265 -9.77 -10.99 -8.75
C HIS A 265 -10.65 -11.11 -10.02
N ARG A 266 -10.11 -10.79 -11.21
CA ARG A 266 -10.81 -10.88 -12.51
C ARG A 266 -10.01 -11.68 -13.54
N PRO A 267 -10.00 -13.02 -13.45
CA PRO A 267 -9.21 -13.85 -14.35
C PRO A 267 -9.70 -13.85 -15.81
N ALA A 268 -10.98 -13.53 -16.04
CA ALA A 268 -11.60 -13.60 -17.37
C ALA A 268 -11.42 -12.34 -18.25
N SER A 269 -10.91 -11.24 -17.69
CA SER A 269 -10.74 -10.00 -18.46
C SER A 269 -9.45 -10.02 -19.26
N ASN A 270 -9.57 -9.91 -20.59
CA ASN A 270 -8.43 -9.76 -21.49
C ASN A 270 -7.87 -8.33 -21.41
N LEU A 271 -6.58 -8.20 -21.06
CA LEU A 271 -5.91 -6.92 -20.88
C LEU A 271 -5.91 -6.07 -22.17
N ASP A 272 -5.65 -6.68 -23.32
CA ASP A 272 -5.56 -5.99 -24.60
C ASP A 272 -6.92 -5.41 -25.01
N LEU A 273 -7.99 -6.16 -24.78
CA LEU A 273 -9.36 -5.68 -25.00
C LEU A 273 -9.69 -4.52 -24.06
N MET A 274 -9.31 -4.60 -22.77
CA MET A 274 -9.55 -3.51 -21.82
C MET A 274 -8.76 -2.24 -22.18
N MET A 275 -7.51 -2.39 -22.64
CA MET A 275 -6.68 -1.28 -23.10
C MET A 275 -7.24 -0.65 -24.39
N GLY A 276 -7.71 -1.47 -25.34
CA GLY A 276 -8.39 -1.01 -26.54
C GLY A 276 -9.68 -0.25 -26.22
N ASP A 277 -10.52 -0.79 -25.34
CA ASP A 277 -11.74 -0.14 -24.86
C ASP A 277 -11.45 1.19 -24.17
N LEU A 278 -10.42 1.23 -23.31
CA LEU A 278 -9.98 2.47 -22.67
C LEU A 278 -9.57 3.49 -23.73
N ALA A 279 -8.72 3.11 -24.70
CA ALA A 279 -8.28 4.00 -25.78
C ALA A 279 -9.46 4.55 -26.59
N VAL A 280 -10.43 3.70 -26.94
CA VAL A 280 -11.65 4.12 -27.66
C VAL A 280 -12.48 5.09 -26.81
N ARG A 281 -12.64 4.84 -25.51
CA ARG A 281 -13.35 5.75 -24.60
C ARG A 281 -12.62 7.10 -24.49
N LEU A 282 -11.29 7.09 -24.38
CA LEU A 282 -10.45 8.30 -24.37
C LEU A 282 -10.64 9.13 -25.64
N CYS A 283 -10.67 8.49 -26.81
CA CYS A 283 -10.92 9.16 -28.09
C CYS A 283 -12.34 9.76 -28.15
N ARG A 284 -13.37 9.02 -27.71
CA ARG A 284 -14.77 9.48 -27.75
C ARG A 284 -15.05 10.66 -26.82
N THR A 285 -14.38 10.72 -25.68
CA THR A 285 -14.52 11.82 -24.71
C THR A 285 -13.88 13.13 -25.16
N ARG A 286 -13.04 13.13 -26.21
CA ARG A 286 -12.52 14.35 -26.84
C ARG A 286 -13.27 14.62 -28.16
N PRO A 287 -14.38 15.38 -28.16
CA PRO A 287 -15.05 15.72 -29.41
C PRO A 287 -14.16 16.61 -30.30
N PRO A 288 -14.15 16.40 -31.63
CA PRO A 288 -13.26 17.13 -32.56
C PRO A 288 -13.58 18.64 -32.70
N GLN A 289 -14.69 19.14 -32.14
CA GLN A 289 -15.14 20.53 -32.33
C GLN A 289 -15.01 21.47 -31.11
N GLN A 290 -14.43 21.04 -29.98
CA GLN A 290 -14.25 21.91 -28.81
C GLN A 290 -12.77 22.07 -28.43
N ARG A 291 -12.04 22.88 -29.20
CA ARG A 291 -10.77 23.48 -28.73
C ARG A 291 -10.97 24.64 -27.73
N LEU A 292 -12.21 24.97 -27.36
CA LEU A 292 -12.53 26.15 -26.53
C LEU A 292 -13.43 25.90 -25.31
N ARG A 293 -13.84 24.67 -25.00
CA ARG A 293 -14.48 24.34 -23.71
C ARG A 293 -13.78 23.17 -23.04
N ALA A 294 -13.18 23.45 -21.90
CA ALA A 294 -12.36 22.54 -21.12
C ALA A 294 -13.21 21.40 -20.51
N GLY A 295 -13.39 20.30 -21.24
CA GLY A 295 -13.72 19.03 -20.64
C GLY A 295 -12.47 18.46 -19.98
N ALA A 296 -12.38 18.55 -18.65
CA ALA A 296 -11.30 17.91 -17.90
C ALA A 296 -11.62 16.41 -17.73
N MET A 297 -10.71 15.54 -18.16
CA MET A 297 -10.75 14.12 -17.84
C MET A 297 -9.75 13.83 -16.74
N LEU A 298 -10.23 13.27 -15.63
CA LEU A 298 -9.39 12.83 -14.52
C LEU A 298 -9.16 11.32 -14.66
N HIS A 299 -7.91 10.92 -14.87
CA HIS A 299 -7.47 9.53 -14.72
C HIS A 299 -6.55 9.47 -13.51
N GLN A 300 -7.06 8.95 -12.39
CA GLN A 300 -6.30 8.86 -11.15
C GLN A 300 -5.52 7.55 -11.15
N GLN A 301 -4.21 7.63 -11.35
CA GLN A 301 -3.28 6.50 -11.24
C GLN A 301 -2.35 6.73 -10.05
N TYR A 302 -1.81 5.66 -9.48
CA TYR A 302 -0.67 5.76 -8.57
C TYR A 302 0.51 6.33 -9.37
N GLY A 303 0.91 7.56 -9.07
CA GLY A 303 1.97 8.25 -9.80
C GLY A 303 2.71 9.19 -8.87
N VAL A 304 4.02 8.98 -8.75
CA VAL A 304 4.92 9.89 -8.05
C VAL A 304 5.06 11.17 -8.87
N GLN A 305 4.59 12.30 -8.36
CA GLN A 305 4.93 13.60 -8.95
C GLN A 305 6.41 13.91 -8.66
N SER A 306 7.26 13.82 -9.68
CA SER A 306 8.60 14.41 -9.60
C SER A 306 8.47 15.93 -9.77
N ASN A 307 8.80 16.68 -8.72
CA ASN A 307 8.98 18.14 -8.80
C ASN A 307 10.22 18.45 -9.66
N GLY A 308 10.04 18.43 -10.98
CA GLY A 308 10.99 18.98 -11.94
C GLY A 308 10.90 20.49 -11.95
N GLY A 309 11.75 21.16 -11.15
CA GLY A 309 11.92 22.61 -11.20
C GLY A 309 12.20 23.08 -12.63
N GLY A 310 11.42 24.05 -13.08
CA GLY A 310 11.53 24.60 -14.42
C GLY A 310 12.93 25.12 -14.71
N ARG A 311 13.55 24.58 -15.76
CA ARG A 311 14.57 25.29 -16.53
C ARG A 311 14.04 25.51 -17.93
N GLN A 312 13.86 26.79 -18.21
CA GLN A 312 13.46 27.37 -19.48
C GLN A 312 14.50 27.00 -20.54
N CYS A 313 14.19 26.04 -21.42
CA CYS A 313 14.98 25.80 -22.62
C CYS A 313 14.83 27.02 -23.54
N ARG A 314 15.85 27.88 -23.56
CA ARG A 314 16.02 28.87 -24.63
C ARG A 314 16.25 28.12 -25.94
N LYS A 315 15.48 28.52 -26.94
CA LYS A 315 15.69 28.21 -28.36
C LYS A 315 17.12 28.56 -28.75
N CYS A 316 17.79 27.63 -29.42
CA CYS A 316 18.83 27.97 -30.40
C CYS A 316 18.27 27.55 -31.75
N ASP A 317 17.86 28.56 -32.51
CA ASP A 317 17.56 28.47 -33.94
C ASP A 317 18.89 28.33 -34.72
N GLU A 318 18.85 27.49 -35.77
CA GLU A 318 19.58 27.56 -37.05
C GLU A 318 21.09 27.91 -37.06
N ILE A 319 21.93 26.88 -37.27
CA ILE A 319 22.79 26.56 -38.45
C ILE A 319 23.82 25.50 -38.02
#